data_AF-A0A3M1R903-F1
#
_entry.id   AF-A0A3M1R903-F1
#
_cell.length_a   1.000
_cell.length_b   1.000
_cell.length_c   1.000
_cell.angle_alpha   90.00
_cell.angle_beta   90.00
_cell.angle_gamma   90.00
#
_symmetry.space_group_name_H-M   'P 1'
#
loop_
_entity.id
_entity.type
_entity.pdbx_description
1 polymer ?
#
loop_
_entity_poly.entity_id
_entity_poly.type
_entity_poly.pdbx_seq_one_letter_code
_entity_poly.pdbx_strand_id
1 'polypeptide(L)'
;ALEETGDKRLGEEALLAGLLHDVGKLILQVNLPEAYGEARRRAAAGEGLLEVEGELFGTTHAEVGAYLLGLWGLPDAIVEAVAFHHRPGECPSDRVTPLALVHAANCLEAATPAESPARCAGEVDTAYLEAAGLGERLEAWTAIAAEVSAGAEEARA
;
A
#
# COMPACT_ATOMS: atom_id res chain seq x y z
N ALA A 1 8.41 -3.48 -12.11
CA ALA A 1 7.98 -4.85 -12.50
C ALA A 1 8.59 -5.31 -13.83
N LEU A 2 8.19 -4.70 -14.96
CA LEU A 2 8.70 -5.10 -16.29
C LEU A 2 10.20 -4.90 -16.46
N GLU A 3 10.73 -3.76 -16.00
CA GLU A 3 12.18 -3.51 -16.00
C GLU A 3 12.94 -4.39 -15.01
N GLU A 4 12.27 -4.87 -13.96
CA GLU A 4 12.88 -5.64 -12.87
C GLU A 4 12.99 -7.13 -13.21
N THR A 5 12.01 -7.66 -13.94
CA THR A 5 11.83 -9.12 -14.10
C THR A 5 11.59 -9.55 -15.54
N GLY A 6 11.19 -8.62 -16.43
CA GLY A 6 10.66 -8.95 -17.75
C GLY A 6 9.29 -9.67 -17.72
N ASP A 7 8.71 -9.92 -16.54
CA ASP A 7 7.44 -10.63 -16.40
C ASP A 7 6.26 -9.66 -16.54
N LYS A 8 5.56 -9.78 -17.68
CA LYS A 8 4.39 -8.96 -17.98
C LYS A 8 3.23 -9.22 -17.02
N ARG A 9 3.02 -10.47 -16.61
CA ARG A 9 1.93 -10.83 -15.70
C ARG A 9 2.15 -10.21 -14.33
N LEU A 10 3.38 -10.30 -13.80
CA LEU A 10 3.74 -9.63 -12.56
C LEU A 10 3.48 -8.11 -12.63
N GLY A 11 3.79 -7.48 -13.77
CA GLY A 11 3.51 -6.06 -13.98
C GLY A 11 2.02 -5.73 -13.96
N GLU A 12 1.19 -6.53 -14.61
CA GLU A 12 -0.27 -6.39 -14.63
C GLU A 12 -0.88 -6.61 -13.24
N GLU A 13 -0.42 -7.64 -12.52
CA GLU A 13 -0.86 -7.95 -11.16
C GLU A 13 -0.46 -6.84 -10.18
N ALA A 14 0.78 -6.34 -10.25
CA ALA A 14 1.24 -5.22 -9.41
C ALA A 14 0.48 -3.92 -9.69
N LEU A 15 0.16 -3.63 -10.95
CA LEU A 15 -0.67 -2.48 -11.31
C LEU A 15 -2.08 -2.60 -10.71
N LEU A 16 -2.71 -3.78 -10.85
CA LEU A 16 -4.05 -4.01 -10.34
C LEU A 16 -4.07 -3.98 -8.80
N ALA A 17 -3.10 -4.61 -8.15
CA ALA A 17 -2.93 -4.56 -6.71
C ALA A 17 -2.68 -3.12 -6.22
N GLY A 18 -1.83 -2.35 -6.90
CA GLY A 18 -1.58 -0.94 -6.57
C GLY A 18 -2.83 -0.07 -6.70
N LEU A 19 -3.69 -0.32 -7.70
CA LEU A 19 -4.95 0.39 -7.83
C LEU A 19 -5.95 0.06 -6.71
N LEU A 20 -5.91 -1.18 -6.19
CA LEU A 20 -6.91 -1.71 -5.26
C LEU A 20 -6.43 -1.83 -3.81
N HIS A 21 -5.16 -1.55 -3.51
CA HIS A 21 -4.55 -1.79 -2.19
C HIS A 21 -5.33 -1.16 -1.03
N ASP A 22 -5.95 0.00 -1.29
CA ASP A 22 -6.68 0.78 -0.29
C ASP A 22 -8.22 0.71 -0.47
N VAL A 23 -8.74 -0.23 -1.28
CA VAL A 23 -10.19 -0.33 -1.54
C VAL A 23 -11.00 -0.50 -0.25
N GLY A 24 -10.42 -1.13 0.78
CA GLY A 24 -11.05 -1.26 2.10
C GLY A 24 -11.36 0.06 2.79
N LYS A 25 -10.59 1.13 2.52
CA LYS A 25 -10.88 2.47 3.06
C LYS A 25 -12.22 2.99 2.57
N LEU A 26 -12.55 2.74 1.29
CA LEU A 26 -13.86 3.11 0.73
C LEU A 26 -14.99 2.29 1.35
N ILE A 27 -14.76 1.00 1.57
CA ILE A 27 -15.75 0.10 2.20
C ILE A 27 -16.05 0.58 3.62
N LEU A 28 -15.02 0.85 4.42
CA LEU A 28 -15.18 1.37 5.77
C LEU A 28 -15.86 2.76 5.77
N GLN A 29 -15.45 3.67 4.88
CA GLN A 29 -16.03 5.01 4.79
C GLN A 29 -17.51 5.01 4.41
N VAL A 30 -17.95 4.11 3.52
CA VAL A 30 -19.35 4.03 3.05
C VAL A 30 -20.24 3.35 4.07
N ASN A 31 -19.76 2.28 4.72
CA ASN A 31 -20.59 1.46 5.60
C ASN A 31 -20.53 1.88 7.07
N LEU A 32 -19.44 2.54 7.49
CA LEU A 32 -19.20 2.99 8.86
C LEU A 32 -18.73 4.47 8.89
N PRO A 33 -19.49 5.42 8.31
CA PRO A 33 -19.00 6.77 8.07
C PRO A 33 -18.61 7.54 9.33
N GLU A 34 -19.34 7.39 10.43
CA GLU A 34 -19.01 8.07 11.70
C GLU A 34 -17.73 7.51 12.33
N ALA A 35 -17.64 6.18 12.42
CA ALA A 35 -16.53 5.50 13.07
C ALA A 35 -15.24 5.59 12.24
N TYR A 36 -15.32 5.47 10.91
CA TYR A 36 -14.17 5.68 10.03
C TYR A 36 -13.78 7.17 9.97
N GLY A 37 -14.75 8.08 10.07
CA GLY A 37 -14.49 9.50 10.27
C GLY A 37 -13.71 9.78 11.56
N GLU A 38 -13.99 9.04 12.65
CA GLU A 38 -13.21 9.10 13.89
C GLU A 38 -11.80 8.53 13.70
N ALA A 39 -11.68 7.38 13.04
CA ALA A 39 -10.38 6.77 12.75
C ALA A 39 -9.45 7.76 12.03
N ARG A 40 -9.96 8.45 11.01
CA ARG A 40 -9.23 9.47 10.26
C ARG A 40 -8.86 10.70 11.10
N ARG A 41 -9.71 11.13 12.04
CA ARG A 41 -9.40 12.24 12.95
C ARG A 41 -8.28 11.89 13.92
N ARG A 42 -8.33 10.69 14.51
CA ARG A 42 -7.27 10.17 15.39
C ARG A 42 -5.95 10.03 14.64
N ALA A 43 -5.99 9.49 13.42
CA ALA A 43 -4.82 9.41 12.56
C ALA A 43 -4.23 10.80 12.26
N ALA A 44 -5.08 11.77 11.91
CA ALA A 44 -4.66 13.16 11.70
C ALA A 44 -4.10 13.84 12.96
N ALA A 45 -4.43 13.33 14.15
CA ALA A 45 -3.88 13.77 15.43
C ALA A 45 -2.54 13.07 15.79
N GLY A 46 -2.04 12.19 14.92
CA GLY A 46 -0.73 11.54 15.07
C GLY A 46 -0.78 10.08 15.50
N GLU A 47 -1.97 9.48 15.61
CA GLU A 47 -2.09 8.05 15.89
C GLU A 47 -1.90 7.18 14.63
N GLY A 48 -1.44 5.94 14.78
CA GLY A 48 -1.32 5.02 13.65
C GLY A 48 -2.70 4.59 13.15
N LEU A 49 -3.05 4.90 11.89
CA LEU A 49 -4.38 4.58 11.36
C LEU A 49 -4.72 3.07 11.47
N LEU A 50 -3.77 2.16 11.23
CA LEU A 50 -4.00 0.72 11.39
C LEU A 50 -4.31 0.31 12.83
N GLU A 51 -3.65 0.94 13.81
CA GLU A 51 -3.88 0.67 15.23
C GLU A 51 -5.28 1.14 15.62
N VAL A 52 -5.63 2.37 15.20
CA VAL A 52 -6.94 2.95 15.43
C VAL A 52 -8.05 2.13 14.76
N GLU A 53 -7.85 1.66 13.53
CA GLU A 53 -8.77 0.76 12.85
C GLU A 53 -8.93 -0.56 13.61
N GLY A 54 -7.84 -1.15 14.06
CA GLY A 54 -7.86 -2.36 14.89
C GLY A 54 -8.65 -2.17 16.19
N GLU A 55 -8.52 -1.02 16.85
CA GLU A 55 -9.28 -0.69 18.06
C GLU A 55 -10.77 -0.47 17.80
N LEU A 56 -11.13 0.24 16.73
CA LEU A 56 -12.51 0.62 16.44
C LEU A 56 -13.31 -0.48 15.74
N PHE A 57 -12.65 -1.28 14.89
CA PHE A 57 -13.30 -2.24 14.00
C PHE A 57 -12.90 -3.69 14.28
N GLY A 58 -11.80 -3.93 15.00
CA GLY A 58 -11.21 -5.27 15.14
C GLY A 58 -10.55 -5.78 13.86
N THR A 59 -10.35 -4.92 12.87
CA THR A 59 -9.76 -5.22 11.56
C THR A 59 -9.20 -3.94 10.93
N THR A 60 -8.45 -4.06 9.85
CA THR A 60 -7.87 -2.94 9.10
C THR A 60 -8.48 -2.80 7.70
N HIS A 61 -8.28 -1.64 7.06
CA HIS A 61 -8.68 -1.46 5.66
C HIS A 61 -8.00 -2.47 4.72
N ALA A 62 -6.75 -2.86 5.00
CA ALA A 62 -6.02 -3.84 4.19
C ALA A 62 -6.71 -5.22 4.23
N GLU A 63 -7.08 -5.68 5.42
CA GLU A 63 -7.79 -6.96 5.61
C GLU A 63 -9.19 -6.93 4.99
N VAL A 64 -9.94 -5.84 5.18
CA VAL A 64 -11.28 -5.67 4.59
C VAL A 64 -11.21 -5.66 3.07
N GLY A 65 -10.23 -4.95 2.50
CA GLY A 65 -9.98 -4.90 1.07
C GLY A 65 -9.63 -6.28 0.51
N ALA A 66 -8.66 -6.97 1.13
CA ALA A 66 -8.24 -8.30 0.73
C ALA A 66 -9.39 -9.32 0.79
N TYR A 67 -10.20 -9.27 1.85
CA TYR A 67 -11.37 -10.13 1.98
C TYR A 67 -12.36 -9.94 0.82
N LEU A 68 -12.67 -8.68 0.45
CA LEU A 68 -13.52 -8.39 -0.69
C LEU A 68 -12.93 -8.95 -2.00
N LEU A 69 -11.64 -8.70 -2.26
CA LEU A 69 -10.99 -9.15 -3.48
C LEU A 69 -10.92 -10.67 -3.57
N GLY A 70 -10.74 -11.37 -2.45
CA GLY A 70 -10.87 -12.82 -2.37
C GLY A 70 -12.28 -13.30 -2.75
N LEU A 71 -13.33 -12.65 -2.25
CA LEU A 71 -14.72 -12.97 -2.62
C LEU A 71 -15.01 -12.73 -4.11
N TRP A 72 -14.37 -11.74 -4.71
CA TRP A 72 -14.47 -11.46 -6.15
C TRP A 72 -13.64 -12.40 -7.02
N GLY A 73 -12.82 -13.27 -6.40
CA GLY A 73 -12.02 -14.27 -7.10
C GLY A 73 -10.78 -13.70 -7.79
N LEU A 74 -10.20 -12.61 -7.24
CA LEU A 74 -8.92 -12.11 -7.74
C LEU A 74 -7.78 -13.10 -7.41
N PRO A 75 -6.72 -13.15 -8.22
CA PRO A 75 -5.55 -13.98 -7.95
C PRO A 75 -4.93 -13.72 -6.56
N ASP A 76 -4.45 -14.78 -5.91
CA ASP A 76 -3.85 -14.73 -4.56
C ASP A 76 -2.74 -13.68 -4.46
N ALA A 77 -1.89 -13.55 -5.48
CA ALA A 77 -0.80 -12.56 -5.49
C ALA A 77 -1.30 -11.11 -5.36
N ILE A 78 -2.50 -10.80 -5.86
CA ILE A 78 -3.15 -9.49 -5.69
C ILE A 78 -3.76 -9.39 -4.30
N VAL A 79 -4.45 -10.43 -3.85
CA VAL A 79 -5.10 -10.47 -2.52
C VAL A 79 -4.05 -10.33 -1.40
N GLU A 80 -2.94 -11.04 -1.49
CA GLU A 80 -1.80 -10.97 -0.57
C GLU A 80 -1.16 -9.58 -0.58
N ALA A 81 -0.98 -8.98 -1.76
CA ALA A 81 -0.47 -7.61 -1.86
C ALA A 81 -1.40 -6.62 -1.14
N VAL A 82 -2.71 -6.73 -1.32
CA VAL A 82 -3.68 -5.89 -0.60
C VAL A 82 -3.71 -6.19 0.90
N ALA A 83 -3.61 -7.45 1.33
CA ALA A 83 -3.65 -7.81 2.75
C ALA A 83 -2.42 -7.32 3.52
N PHE A 84 -1.23 -7.44 2.92
CA PHE A 84 0.04 -7.31 3.64
C PHE A 84 0.88 -6.09 3.26
N HIS A 85 0.39 -5.17 2.41
CA HIS A 85 1.21 -4.03 1.97
C HIS A 85 1.72 -3.13 3.10
N HIS A 86 1.10 -3.12 4.28
CA HIS A 86 1.62 -2.42 5.46
C HIS A 86 2.58 -3.26 6.33
N ARG A 87 2.57 -4.59 6.15
CA ARG A 87 3.33 -5.56 6.97
C ARG A 87 3.82 -6.71 6.09
N PRO A 88 4.68 -6.44 5.09
CA PRO A 88 5.05 -7.45 4.11
C PRO A 88 5.80 -8.64 4.75
N GLY A 89 6.49 -8.43 5.88
CA GLY A 89 7.11 -9.50 6.65
C GLY A 89 6.17 -10.59 7.19
N GLU A 90 4.85 -10.34 7.27
CA GLU A 90 3.85 -11.36 7.61
C GLU A 90 3.54 -12.31 6.43
N CYS A 91 3.95 -11.95 5.20
CA CYS A 91 3.83 -12.77 3.99
C CYS A 91 5.20 -12.84 3.26
N PRO A 92 6.20 -13.51 3.87
CA PRO A 92 7.57 -13.48 3.37
C PRO A 92 7.72 -14.18 2.01
N SER A 93 8.56 -13.60 1.15
CA SER A 93 8.88 -14.13 -0.18
C SER A 93 10.36 -13.89 -0.50
N ASP A 94 11.01 -14.86 -1.15
CA ASP A 94 12.36 -14.76 -1.70
C ASP A 94 12.36 -14.32 -3.18
N ARG A 95 11.20 -13.93 -3.70
CA ARG A 95 10.97 -13.49 -5.08
C ARG A 95 10.29 -12.14 -5.12
N VAL A 96 10.46 -11.46 -6.25
CA VAL A 96 9.69 -10.26 -6.60
C VAL A 96 8.22 -10.63 -6.76
N THR A 97 7.36 -10.04 -5.94
CA THR A 97 5.90 -10.22 -5.95
C THR A 97 5.19 -8.88 -6.11
N PRO A 98 3.88 -8.86 -6.44
CA PRO A 98 3.08 -7.65 -6.38
C PRO A 98 3.17 -6.97 -5.01
N LEU A 99 3.18 -7.75 -3.92
CA LEU A 99 3.32 -7.25 -2.55
C LEU A 99 4.56 -6.37 -2.37
N ALA A 100 5.72 -6.82 -2.86
CA ALA A 100 6.96 -6.05 -2.73
C ALA A 100 6.90 -4.69 -3.43
N LEU A 101 6.30 -4.65 -4.61
CA LEU A 101 6.19 -3.44 -5.40
C LEU A 101 5.14 -2.48 -4.82
N VAL A 102 3.99 -3.00 -4.37
CA VAL A 102 2.92 -2.21 -3.76
C VAL A 102 3.37 -1.65 -2.41
N HIS A 103 4.05 -2.45 -1.58
CA HIS A 103 4.60 -1.98 -0.31
C HIS A 103 5.57 -0.81 -0.51
N ALA A 104 6.56 -0.97 -1.40
CA ALA A 104 7.52 0.10 -1.69
C ALA A 104 6.82 1.36 -2.22
N ALA A 105 5.89 1.21 -3.16
CA ALA A 105 5.15 2.34 -3.72
C ALA A 105 4.31 3.07 -2.65
N ASN A 106 3.62 2.34 -1.78
CA ASN A 106 2.80 2.90 -0.69
C ASN A 106 3.67 3.71 0.30
N CYS A 107 4.81 3.16 0.72
CA CYS A 107 5.72 3.86 1.62
C CYS A 107 6.34 5.11 0.98
N LEU A 108 6.73 5.03 -0.30
CA LEU A 108 7.29 6.16 -1.03
C LEU A 108 6.26 7.27 -1.29
N GLU A 109 4.99 6.92 -1.55
CA GLU A 109 3.90 7.89 -1.65
C GLU A 109 3.71 8.63 -0.32
N ALA A 110 3.72 7.90 0.80
CA ALA A 110 3.54 8.48 2.13
C ALA A 110 4.69 9.41 2.54
N ALA A 111 5.91 9.16 2.06
CA ALA A 111 7.09 10.00 2.30
C ALA A 111 7.05 11.34 1.56
N THR A 112 6.17 11.51 0.57
CA THR A 112 6.01 12.79 -0.14
C THR A 112 5.22 13.79 0.73
N PRO A 113 5.62 15.08 0.80
CA PRO A 113 4.97 16.09 1.65
C PRO A 113 3.50 16.45 1.36
N ALA A 114 2.75 15.66 0.58
CA ALA A 114 1.41 16.01 0.12
C ALA A 114 0.31 15.82 1.20
N GLU A 115 -0.16 16.96 1.71
CA GLU A 115 -1.51 17.37 2.18
C GLU A 115 -2.43 16.46 3.05
N SER A 116 -2.07 15.25 3.48
CA SER A 116 -2.94 14.51 4.42
C SER A 116 -2.21 13.88 5.61
N PRO A 117 -2.44 14.38 6.84
CA PRO A 117 -1.87 13.80 8.06
C PRO A 117 -2.47 12.44 8.44
N ALA A 118 -3.44 11.92 7.68
CA ALA A 118 -4.08 10.63 7.92
C ALA A 118 -3.49 9.47 7.08
N ARG A 119 -2.26 9.62 6.56
CA ARG A 119 -1.58 8.52 5.83
C ARG A 119 -1.04 7.49 6.83
N CYS A 120 -1.15 6.21 6.49
CA CYS A 120 -0.39 5.14 7.13
C CYS A 120 1.08 5.27 6.70
N ALA A 121 1.84 6.16 7.33
CA ALA A 121 3.26 6.30 7.06
C ALA A 121 4.03 5.18 7.78
N GLY A 122 4.23 4.06 7.09
CA GLY A 122 5.22 3.05 7.48
C GLY A 122 6.55 3.32 6.80
N GLU A 123 7.66 3.10 7.50
CA GLU A 123 8.97 3.00 6.84
C GLU A 123 8.98 1.78 5.91
N VAL A 124 9.78 1.87 4.83
CA VAL A 124 9.97 0.74 3.93
C VAL A 124 10.63 -0.41 4.69
N ASP A 125 10.06 -1.61 4.61
CA ASP A 125 10.63 -2.83 5.15
C ASP A 125 11.81 -3.29 4.27
N THR A 126 12.99 -2.76 4.58
CA THR A 126 14.22 -3.03 3.82
C THR A 126 14.64 -4.50 3.91
N ALA A 127 14.42 -5.15 5.05
CA ALA A 127 14.74 -6.57 5.22
C ALA A 127 13.89 -7.44 4.29
N TYR A 128 12.60 -7.14 4.15
CA TYR A 128 11.73 -7.82 3.20
C TYR A 128 12.16 -7.56 1.75
N LEU A 129 12.49 -6.31 1.39
CA LEU A 129 12.98 -5.99 0.04
C LEU A 129 14.32 -6.68 -0.27
N GLU A 130 15.24 -6.74 0.68
CA GLU A 130 16.50 -7.46 0.55
C GLU A 130 16.26 -8.95 0.29
N ALA A 131 15.37 -9.58 1.07
CA ALA A 131 15.01 -10.98 0.88
C ALA A 131 14.41 -11.25 -0.51
N ALA A 132 13.65 -10.32 -1.06
CA ALA A 132 13.07 -10.40 -2.41
C ALA A 132 14.07 -10.05 -3.54
N GLY A 133 15.32 -9.68 -3.22
CA GLY A 133 16.34 -9.28 -4.19
C GLY A 133 16.19 -7.85 -4.72
N LEU A 134 15.48 -6.98 -3.99
CA LEU A 134 15.12 -5.61 -4.40
C LEU A 134 15.77 -4.51 -3.53
N GLY A 135 16.62 -4.88 -2.57
CA GLY A 135 17.22 -3.93 -1.63
C GLY A 135 17.91 -2.73 -2.30
N GLU A 136 18.67 -2.96 -3.38
CA GLU A 136 19.38 -1.91 -4.13
C GLU A 136 18.46 -1.03 -4.98
N ARG A 137 17.19 -1.42 -5.19
CA ARG A 137 16.25 -0.67 -6.04
C ARG A 137 15.58 0.49 -5.32
N LEU A 138 15.64 0.53 -4.00
CA LEU A 138 14.97 1.56 -3.20
C LEU A 138 15.45 2.98 -3.55
N GLU A 139 16.75 3.18 -3.76
CA GLU A 139 17.30 4.49 -4.15
C GLU A 139 16.76 4.94 -5.51
N ALA A 140 16.75 4.04 -6.50
CA ALA A 140 16.22 4.32 -7.82
C ALA A 140 14.71 4.61 -7.79
N TRP A 141 13.92 3.84 -7.05
CA TRP A 141 12.48 4.08 -6.91
C TRP A 141 12.16 5.37 -6.18
N THR A 142 12.98 5.77 -5.20
CA THR A 142 12.83 7.06 -4.51
C THR A 142 13.00 8.22 -5.48
N ALA A 143 14.00 8.16 -6.37
CA ALA A 143 14.20 9.18 -7.40
C ALA A 143 13.01 9.26 -8.37
N ILE A 144 12.51 8.10 -8.84
CA ILE A 144 11.34 8.03 -9.71
C ILE A 144 10.09 8.60 -9.03
N ALA A 145 9.86 8.25 -7.76
CA ALA A 145 8.71 8.76 -7.01
C ALA A 145 8.73 10.29 -6.90
N ALA A 146 9.91 10.88 -6.64
CA ALA A 146 10.08 12.32 -6.59
C ALA A 146 9.77 13.00 -7.94
N GLU A 147 10.23 12.42 -9.07
CA GLU A 147 9.92 12.92 -10.41
C GLU A 147 8.42 12.85 -10.72
N VAL A 148 7.76 11.74 -10.39
CA VAL A 148 6.32 11.55 -10.60
C VAL A 148 5.51 12.54 -9.77
N SER A 149 5.88 12.77 -8.52
CA SER A 149 5.23 13.76 -7.66
C SER A 149 5.36 15.19 -8.21
N ALA A 150 6.56 15.58 -8.65
CA ALA A 150 6.77 16.91 -9.24
C ALA A 150 5.93 17.12 -10.51
N GLY A 151 5.89 16.14 -11.42
CA GLY A 151 5.05 16.22 -12.62
C GLY A 151 3.55 16.27 -12.32
N ALA A 152 3.10 15.60 -11.25
CA ALA A 152 1.70 15.62 -10.82
C ALA A 152 1.29 16.98 -10.23
N GLU A 153 2.20 17.69 -9.56
CA GLU A 153 1.99 19.05 -9.07
C GLU A 153 1.89 20.05 -10.23
N GLU A 154 2.80 19.97 -11.22
CA GLU A 154 2.78 20.82 -12.41
C GLU A 154 1.49 20.65 -13.24
N ALA A 155 0.98 19.43 -13.37
CA ALA A 155 -0.26 19.17 -14.11
C ALA A 155 -1.53 19.69 -13.40
N ARG A 156 -1.45 20.01 -12.10
CA ARG A 156 -2.56 20.54 -11.28
C ARG A 156 -2.56 22.07 -11.17
N ALA A 157 -1.46 22.73 -11.54
CA ALA A 157 -1.28 24.18 -11.54
C ALA A 157 -1.80 24.84 -12.82
#